data_AF-A0A3D1QUI3-F1
#
_entry.id   AF-A0A3D1QUI3-F1
#
_cell.length_a   1.000
_cell.length_b   1.000
_cell.length_c   1.000
_cell.angle_alpha   90.00
_cell.angle_beta   90.00
_cell.angle_gamma   90.00
#
_symmetry.space_group_name_H-M   'P 1'
#
loop_
_entity.id
_entity.type
_entity.pdbx_description
1 polymer ?
#
loop_
_entity_poly.entity_id
_entity_poly.type
_entity_poly.pdbx_seq_one_letter_code
_entity_poly.pdbx_strand_id
1 'polypeptide(L)'
;MRLPGPWLRTGLAVLIAGALGACEESTGTRAMAMQVTKRDQLVGGPRALGDVGDFVLSNGRIRAVVQGASASRGFGVFGGSLIDV
;
A
#
# COMPACT_ATOMS: atom_id res chain seq x y z
N MET A 1 -50.03 -4.44 -7.01
CA MET A 1 -48.56 -4.51 -7.08
C MET A 1 -48.14 -5.97 -7.31
N ARG A 2 -47.64 -6.33 -8.49
CA ARG A 2 -47.15 -7.70 -8.77
C ARG A 2 -45.74 -7.83 -8.19
N LEU A 3 -45.53 -8.78 -7.28
CA LEU A 3 -44.19 -9.10 -6.77
C LEU A 3 -43.33 -9.67 -7.92
N PRO A 4 -42.04 -9.32 -7.98
CA PRO A 4 -41.14 -9.87 -8.98
C PRO A 4 -41.03 -11.40 -8.85
N GLY A 5 -40.97 -12.08 -10.00
CA GLY A 5 -40.94 -13.55 -10.07
C GLY A 5 -39.76 -14.17 -9.31
N PRO A 6 -39.86 -15.45 -8.92
CA PRO A 6 -38.88 -16.12 -8.04
C PRO A 6 -37.44 -16.07 -8.59
N TRP A 7 -37.29 -16.07 -9.92
CA TRP A 7 -36.01 -15.97 -10.63
C TRP A 7 -35.29 -14.62 -10.44
N LEU A 8 -36.04 -13.52 -10.30
CA LEU A 8 -35.46 -12.20 -10.07
C LEU A 8 -34.96 -12.07 -8.62
N ARG A 9 -35.67 -12.73 -7.68
CA ARG A 9 -35.30 -12.76 -6.26
C ARG A 9 -34.06 -13.59 -6.01
N THR A 10 -33.93 -14.76 -6.65
CA THR A 10 -32.73 -15.59 -6.56
C THR A 10 -31.53 -14.95 -7.25
N GLY A 11 -31.72 -14.32 -8.42
CA GLY A 11 -30.64 -13.58 -9.10
C GLY A 11 -30.07 -12.45 -8.25
N LEU A 12 -30.94 -11.68 -7.59
CA LEU A 12 -30.53 -10.60 -6.68
C LEU A 12 -29.79 -11.13 -5.44
N ALA A 13 -30.26 -12.24 -4.87
CA ALA A 13 -29.61 -12.84 -3.70
C ALA A 13 -28.19 -13.34 -4.02
N VAL A 14 -27.97 -13.92 -5.20
CA VAL A 14 -26.63 -14.37 -5.64
C VAL A 14 -25.69 -13.18 -5.88
N LEU A 15 -26.18 -12.09 -6.48
CA LEU A 15 -25.39 -10.88 -6.67
C LEU A 15 -24.95 -10.23 -5.35
N ILE A 16 -25.86 -10.17 -4.37
CA ILE A 16 -25.55 -9.62 -3.04
C ILE A 16 -24.55 -10.52 -2.30
N ALA A 17 -24.71 -11.85 -2.38
CA ALA A 17 -23.77 -12.78 -1.77
C ALA A 17 -22.37 -12.70 -2.39
N GLY A 18 -22.27 -12.53 -3.72
CA GLY A 18 -20.99 -12.33 -4.41
C GLY A 18 -20.29 -11.03 -4.04
N ALA A 19 -21.04 -9.95 -3.79
CA ALA A 19 -20.48 -8.66 -3.38
C ALA A 19 -19.88 -8.69 -1.97
N LEU A 20 -20.40 -9.53 -1.07
CA LEU A 20 -19.91 -9.64 0.30
C LEU A 20 -18.65 -10.49 0.44
N GLY A 21 -18.39 -11.42 -0.50
CA GLY A 21 -17.20 -12.27 -0.50
C GLY A 21 -15.97 -11.66 -1.19
N ALA A 22 -16.09 -10.49 -1.83
CA ALA A 22 -15.00 -9.89 -2.61
C ALA A 22 -13.93 -9.19 -1.76
N CYS A 23 -14.16 -9.01 -0.45
CA CYS A 23 -13.17 -8.49 0.48
C CYS A 23 -12.32 -9.64 1.01
N GLU A 24 -11.30 -10.03 0.26
CA GLU A 24 -10.32 -11.01 0.74
C GLU A 24 -9.26 -10.30 1.58
N GLU A 25 -9.28 -10.53 2.89
CA GLU A 25 -8.21 -10.09 3.78
C GLU A 25 -7.00 -10.99 3.57
N SER A 26 -6.03 -10.48 2.81
CA SER A 26 -4.80 -11.22 2.49
C SER A 26 -4.05 -11.59 3.76
N THR A 27 -3.93 -12.88 4.04
CA THR A 27 -3.27 -13.46 5.23
C THR A 27 -1.73 -13.34 5.20
N GLY A 28 -1.17 -12.54 4.28
CA GLY A 28 0.26 -12.29 4.13
C GLY A 28 0.64 -10.84 4.46
N THR A 29 1.95 -10.57 4.65
CA THR A 29 2.42 -9.20 4.87
C THR A 29 2.06 -8.32 3.68
N ARG A 30 1.09 -7.43 3.88
CA ARG A 30 0.54 -6.57 2.84
C ARG A 30 1.62 -5.58 2.37
N ALA A 31 1.66 -5.34 1.06
CA ALA A 31 2.40 -4.21 0.53
C ALA A 31 1.83 -2.91 1.10
N MET A 32 2.68 -2.13 1.75
CA MET A 32 2.36 -0.83 2.32
C MET A 32 3.31 0.23 1.80
N ALA A 33 2.78 1.44 1.69
CA ALA A 33 3.54 2.65 1.43
C ALA A 33 3.15 3.69 2.49
N MET A 34 4.13 4.35 3.08
CA MET A 34 3.88 5.43 4.03
C MET A 34 4.90 6.55 3.88
N GLN A 35 4.49 7.78 4.16
CA GLN A 35 5.43 8.89 4.30
C GLN A 35 6.08 8.80 5.69
N VAL A 36 7.40 9.01 5.73
CA VAL A 36 8.20 9.04 6.95
C VAL A 36 7.89 10.32 7.71
N THR A 37 7.36 10.17 8.91
CA THR A 37 7.07 11.27 9.85
C THR A 37 8.04 11.31 11.02
N LYS A 38 8.74 10.18 11.27
CA LYS A 38 9.75 10.02 12.32
C LYS A 38 10.89 9.15 11.79
N ARG A 39 12.12 9.43 12.21
CA ARG A 39 13.33 8.72 11.73
C ARG A 39 13.36 7.24 12.07
N ASP A 40 12.73 6.82 13.16
CA ASP A 40 12.61 5.41 13.57
C ASP A 40 11.75 4.58 12.60
N GLN A 41 11.01 5.23 11.69
CA GLN A 41 10.24 4.59 10.63
C GLN A 41 11.08 4.25 9.40
N LEU A 42 12.38 4.55 9.33
CA LEU A 42 13.26 4.17 8.21
C LEU A 42 13.68 2.69 8.29
N VAL A 43 14.48 2.21 7.32
CA VAL A 43 14.95 0.81 7.25
C VAL A 43 15.74 0.41 8.50
N GLY A 44 16.34 1.41 9.17
CA GLY A 44 17.00 1.28 10.46
C GLY A 44 18.51 1.10 10.36
N GLY A 45 19.20 1.20 11.50
CA GLY A 45 20.65 1.14 11.57
C GLY A 45 21.35 2.50 11.38
N PRO A 46 22.63 2.62 11.77
CA PRO A 46 23.35 3.89 11.81
C PRO A 46 23.66 4.49 10.42
N ARG A 47 23.47 3.71 9.35
CA ARG A 47 23.72 4.12 7.95
C ARG A 47 22.46 4.18 7.10
N ALA A 48 21.27 4.11 7.71
CA ALA A 48 20.01 4.24 6.98
C ALA A 48 19.97 5.56 6.22
N LEU A 49 19.61 5.48 4.94
CA LEU A 49 19.40 6.65 4.10
C LEU A 49 17.93 7.05 4.15
N GLY A 50 17.69 8.36 4.18
CA GLY A 50 16.36 8.95 4.24
C GLY A 50 16.17 9.92 5.39
N ASP A 51 15.05 10.63 5.36
CA ASP A 51 14.63 11.60 6.36
C ASP A 51 13.09 11.73 6.39
N VAL A 52 12.58 12.51 7.34
CA VAL A 52 11.18 12.93 7.39
C VAL A 52 10.79 13.56 6.05
N GLY A 53 9.65 13.12 5.50
CA GLY A 53 9.14 13.53 4.20
C GLY A 53 9.43 12.55 3.06
N ASP A 54 10.36 11.60 3.25
CA ASP A 54 10.58 10.49 2.32
C ASP A 54 9.48 9.43 2.44
N PHE A 55 9.52 8.41 1.60
CA PHE A 55 8.52 7.35 1.56
C PHE A 55 9.17 6.00 1.82
N VAL A 56 8.50 5.18 2.64
CA VAL A 56 8.87 3.79 2.85
C VAL A 56 7.90 2.90 2.09
N LEU A 57 8.44 1.93 1.37
CA LEU A 57 7.70 0.86 0.71
C LEU A 57 8.08 -0.46 1.38
N SER A 58 7.12 -1.26 1.82
CA SER A 58 7.39 -2.57 2.40
C SER A 58 6.35 -3.60 2.03
N ASN A 59 6.74 -4.86 1.89
CA ASN A 59 5.85 -5.99 1.60
C ASN A 59 6.17 -7.24 2.46
N GLY A 60 6.88 -7.05 3.57
CA GLY A 60 7.35 -8.13 4.43
C GLY A 60 8.54 -8.94 3.91
N ARG A 61 8.99 -8.70 2.67
CA ARG A 61 10.23 -9.26 2.12
C ARG A 61 11.32 -8.21 1.97
N ILE A 62 10.92 -7.02 1.54
CA ILE A 62 11.79 -5.85 1.41
C ILE A 62 11.19 -4.67 2.16
N ARG A 63 12.06 -3.72 2.50
CA ARG A 63 11.70 -2.42 3.05
C ARG A 63 12.59 -1.37 2.41
N ALA A 64 12.06 -0.64 1.44
CA ALA A 64 12.84 0.32 0.68
C ALA A 64 12.44 1.76 0.99
N VAL A 65 13.36 2.70 0.76
CA VAL A 65 13.14 4.14 0.90
C VAL A 65 13.17 4.80 -0.46
N VAL A 66 12.14 5.57 -0.76
CA VAL A 66 12.05 6.48 -1.92
C VAL A 66 12.14 7.91 -1.42
N GLN A 67 13.07 8.66 -1.97
CA GLN A 67 13.28 10.05 -1.59
C GLN A 67 12.08 10.93 -1.98
N GLY A 68 11.65 11.82 -1.09
CA GLY A 68 10.66 12.86 -1.38
C GLY A 68 11.16 13.93 -2.35
N ALA A 69 10.28 14.82 -2.78
CA ALA A 69 10.60 15.90 -3.72
C ALA A 69 11.61 16.89 -3.11
N SER A 70 12.89 16.73 -3.45
CA SER A 70 14.02 17.52 -2.95
C SER A 70 15.22 17.38 -3.90
N ALA A 71 16.34 18.04 -3.64
CA ALA A 71 17.60 17.73 -4.34
C ALA A 71 18.01 16.28 -4.02
N SER A 72 18.43 15.52 -5.05
CA SER A 72 18.75 14.10 -4.90
C SER A 72 19.82 13.84 -3.83
N ARG A 73 19.58 12.84 -2.99
CA ARG A 73 20.51 12.24 -2.02
C ARG A 73 21.06 10.90 -2.52
N GLY A 74 20.57 10.41 -3.66
CA GLY A 74 21.01 9.19 -4.33
C GLY A 74 21.39 9.45 -5.78
N PHE A 75 21.07 8.51 -6.66
CA PHE A 75 21.34 8.66 -8.09
C PHE A 75 20.36 9.65 -8.74
N GLY A 76 20.91 10.67 -9.42
CA GLY A 76 20.14 11.69 -10.14
C GLY A 76 20.26 13.09 -9.55
N VAL A 77 19.53 14.06 -10.12
CA VAL A 77 19.53 15.47 -9.70
C VAL A 77 18.32 15.81 -8.82
N PHE A 78 17.20 15.14 -9.05
CA PHE A 78 15.93 15.36 -8.35
C PHE A 78 15.59 14.18 -7.43
N GLY A 79 14.74 14.43 -6.45
CA GLY A 79 14.16 13.40 -5.58
C GLY A 79 13.25 12.44 -6.34
N GLY A 80 12.71 11.45 -5.63
CA GLY A 80 11.95 10.33 -6.20
C GLY A 80 12.79 9.07 -6.44
N SER A 81 14.10 9.12 -6.19
CA SER A 81 14.99 7.97 -6.34
C SER A 81 14.84 6.96 -5.20
N LEU A 82 15.05 5.68 -5.52
CA LEU A 82 15.27 4.63 -4.52
C LEU A 82 16.65 4.85 -3.89
N ILE A 83 16.70 5.01 -2.56
CA ILE A 83 17.93 5.39 -1.86
C ILE A 83 18.38 4.37 -0.81
N ASP A 84 17.50 3.46 -0.37
CA ASP A 84 17.83 2.44 0.63
C ASP A 84 16.92 1.20 0.52
N VAL A 85 17.40 0.03 0.97
CA VAL A 85 16.67 -1.26 0.99
C VAL A 85 17.09 -2.13 2.17
#